data_AF-A0A840UVV4-F1
#
_entry.id   AF-A0A840UVV4-F1
#
_cell.length_a   1.000
_cell.length_b   1.000
_cell.length_c   1.000
_cell.angle_alpha   90.00
_cell.angle_beta   90.00
_cell.angle_gamma   90.00
#
_symmetry.space_group_name_H-M   'P 1'
#
loop_
_entity.id
_entity.type
_entity.pdbx_description
1 polymer ?
#
loop_
_entity_poly.entity_id
_entity_poly.type
_entity_poly.pdbx_seq_one_letter_code
_entity_poly.pdbx_strand_id
1 'polypeptide(L)'
;MAEEIEIFVRYAVAEESYGEAMQVVARYSDDIPALLLLREFYRSLPEVREEPVEKIVELASQQGVKLLAVITHGFEYLYALDGERVVFISENGPDLDEEHLAIFGYPAQEDFHQACNSLRELTDYSSAVTLGKEKCPVCFTLEGEYHQLGCPVEVCPWCMGQLNHCNCRFDQLGVEQILDDEELARFQRLLIAKGRIRYSSDQAPAYPGMSAGLDQGEP
;
A
#
# COMPACT_ATOMS: atom_id res chain seq x y z
N MET A 1 1.01 -12.97 -15.03
CA MET A 1 1.82 -12.57 -13.85
C MET A 1 2.51 -13.77 -13.25
N ALA A 2 1.81 -14.83 -12.86
CA ALA A 2 2.43 -16.07 -12.34
C ALA A 2 3.49 -16.69 -13.28
N GLU A 3 3.22 -16.76 -14.59
CA GLU A 3 4.19 -17.28 -15.58
C GLU A 3 5.49 -16.45 -15.65
N GLU A 4 5.40 -15.13 -15.46
CA GLU A 4 6.57 -14.24 -15.44
C GLU A 4 7.38 -14.44 -14.15
N ILE A 5 6.69 -14.57 -13.02
CA ILE A 5 7.33 -14.88 -11.73
C ILE A 5 8.04 -16.22 -11.81
N GLU A 6 7.43 -17.24 -12.43
CA GLU A 6 8.06 -18.55 -12.63
C GLU A 6 9.42 -18.42 -13.34
N ILE A 7 9.50 -17.58 -14.38
CA ILE A 7 10.76 -17.33 -15.08
C ILE A 7 11.79 -16.76 -14.11
N PHE A 8 11.44 -15.73 -13.31
CA PHE A 8 12.37 -15.16 -12.34
C PHE A 8 12.80 -16.16 -11.26
N VAL A 9 11.86 -16.95 -10.73
CA VAL A 9 12.16 -18.00 -9.74
C VAL A 9 13.18 -19.00 -10.28
N ARG A 10 13.07 -19.42 -11.55
CA ARG A 10 14.05 -20.34 -12.18
C ARG A 10 15.48 -19.79 -12.24
N TYR A 11 15.64 -18.47 -12.24
CA TYR A 11 16.96 -17.82 -12.28
C TYR A 11 17.47 -17.40 -10.89
N ALA A 12 16.57 -17.26 -9.93
CA ALA A 12 16.84 -16.64 -8.65
C ALA A 12 16.80 -17.62 -7.46
N VAL A 13 16.52 -18.91 -7.70
CA VAL A 13 16.40 -19.94 -6.68
C VAL A 13 17.09 -21.22 -7.15
N ALA A 14 17.74 -21.93 -6.22
CA ALA A 14 18.32 -23.24 -6.45
C ALA A 14 17.28 -24.25 -6.97
N GLU A 15 17.69 -25.19 -7.81
CA GLU A 15 16.77 -26.16 -8.45
C GLU A 15 16.03 -27.01 -7.41
N GLU A 16 16.69 -27.37 -6.31
CA GLU A 16 16.10 -28.10 -5.17
C GLU A 16 14.99 -27.34 -4.46
N SER A 17 15.07 -26.01 -4.41
CA SER A 17 14.12 -25.15 -3.69
C SER A 17 13.07 -24.52 -4.61
N TYR A 18 13.15 -24.78 -5.91
CA TYR A 18 12.18 -24.30 -6.91
C TYR A 18 10.74 -24.67 -6.55
N GLY A 19 10.53 -25.92 -6.10
CA GLY A 19 9.20 -26.41 -5.73
C GLY A 19 8.60 -25.66 -4.54
N GLU A 20 9.41 -25.25 -3.58
CA GLU A 20 8.99 -24.50 -2.39
C GLU A 20 8.61 -23.06 -2.77
N ALA A 21 9.45 -22.40 -3.57
CA ALA A 21 9.17 -21.06 -4.09
C ALA A 21 7.85 -21.03 -4.88
N MET A 22 7.62 -22.01 -5.75
CA MET A 22 6.38 -22.07 -6.55
C MET A 22 5.13 -22.38 -5.71
N GLN A 23 5.25 -23.05 -4.57
CA GLN A 23 4.13 -23.23 -3.64
C GLN A 23 3.69 -21.89 -3.03
N VAL A 24 4.63 -21.00 -2.72
CA VAL A 24 4.32 -19.64 -2.25
C VAL A 24 3.65 -18.82 -3.35
N VAL A 25 4.17 -18.87 -4.58
CA VAL A 25 3.53 -18.20 -5.73
C VAL A 25 2.11 -18.70 -5.94
N ALA A 26 1.89 -20.02 -5.86
CA ALA A 26 0.56 -20.62 -6.01
C ALA A 26 -0.40 -20.22 -4.88
N ARG A 27 0.09 -20.10 -3.63
CA ARG A 27 -0.71 -19.63 -2.47
C ARG A 27 -1.33 -18.26 -2.71
N TYR A 28 -0.64 -17.39 -3.44
CA TYR A 28 -1.06 -16.01 -3.72
C TYR A 28 -1.58 -15.82 -5.16
N SER A 29 -1.96 -16.90 -5.85
CA SER A 29 -2.34 -16.85 -7.28
C SER A 29 -3.48 -15.87 -7.62
N ASP A 30 -4.39 -15.61 -6.68
CA ASP A 30 -5.50 -14.66 -6.83
C ASP A 30 -5.24 -13.30 -6.14
N ASP A 31 -4.07 -13.12 -5.51
CA ASP A 31 -3.70 -11.92 -4.75
C ASP A 31 -2.71 -11.07 -5.57
N ILE A 32 -3.24 -10.19 -6.42
CA ILE A 32 -2.44 -9.29 -7.27
C ILE A 32 -1.37 -8.51 -6.47
N PRO A 33 -1.69 -7.88 -5.32
CA PRO A 33 -0.70 -7.26 -4.43
C PRO A 33 0.49 -8.16 -4.09
N ALA A 34 0.23 -9.40 -3.63
CA ALA A 34 1.29 -10.34 -3.30
C ALA A 34 2.09 -10.78 -4.53
N LEU A 35 1.44 -10.99 -5.68
CA LEU A 35 2.13 -11.36 -6.91
C LEU A 35 3.05 -10.24 -7.41
N LEU A 36 2.65 -8.97 -7.29
CA LEU A 36 3.51 -7.84 -7.62
C LEU A 36 4.75 -7.79 -6.72
N LEU A 37 4.57 -8.02 -5.41
CA LEU A 37 5.67 -8.11 -4.46
C LEU A 37 6.64 -9.24 -4.79
N LEU A 38 6.13 -10.45 -5.03
CA LEU A 38 6.94 -11.62 -5.40
C LEU A 38 7.70 -11.40 -6.71
N ARG A 39 7.04 -10.78 -7.70
CA ARG A 39 7.67 -10.39 -8.96
C ARG A 39 8.84 -9.44 -8.72
N GLU A 40 8.65 -8.40 -7.92
CA GLU A 40 9.70 -7.43 -7.63
C GLU A 40 10.86 -8.08 -6.87
N PHE A 41 10.55 -8.92 -5.86
CA PHE A 41 11.55 -9.66 -5.11
C PHE A 41 12.43 -10.53 -6.02
N TYR A 42 11.84 -11.41 -6.82
CA TYR A 42 12.60 -12.33 -7.66
C TYR A 42 13.30 -11.64 -8.84
N ARG A 43 12.80 -10.48 -9.28
CA ARG A 43 13.44 -9.67 -10.32
C ARG A 43 14.68 -8.94 -9.81
N SER A 44 14.64 -8.48 -8.56
CA SER A 44 15.60 -7.52 -7.99
C SER A 44 16.51 -8.13 -6.92
N LEU A 45 16.48 -9.46 -6.74
CA LEU A 45 17.39 -10.19 -5.85
C LEU A 45 18.85 -9.77 -6.12
N PRO A 46 19.62 -9.34 -5.10
CA PRO A 46 21.02 -9.00 -5.28
C PRO A 46 21.77 -10.16 -5.93
N GLU A 47 22.64 -9.86 -6.91
CA GLU A 47 23.16 -10.74 -7.98
C GLU A 47 23.91 -12.03 -7.56
N VAL A 48 23.81 -12.51 -6.32
CA VAL A 48 24.58 -13.67 -5.83
C VAL A 48 23.78 -14.57 -4.85
N ARG A 49 22.46 -14.39 -4.74
CA ARG A 49 21.66 -15.14 -3.77
C ARG A 49 20.58 -15.99 -4.42
N GLU A 50 20.48 -17.23 -3.94
CA GLU A 50 19.46 -18.19 -4.33
C GLU A 50 18.49 -18.39 -3.15
N GLU A 51 17.58 -17.45 -2.94
CA GLU A 51 16.72 -17.41 -1.75
C GLU A 51 15.26 -17.71 -2.12
N PRO A 52 14.71 -18.87 -1.72
CA PRO A 52 13.28 -19.13 -1.85
C PRO A 52 12.52 -18.29 -0.82
N VAL A 53 11.43 -17.64 -1.24
CA VAL A 53 10.48 -17.03 -0.31
C VAL A 53 9.76 -18.13 0.44
N GLU A 54 9.69 -18.00 1.76
CA GLU A 54 8.94 -18.90 2.65
C GLU A 54 7.54 -18.35 2.93
N LYS A 55 7.45 -17.05 3.24
CA LYS A 55 6.22 -16.36 3.62
C LYS A 55 6.31 -14.85 3.41
N ILE A 56 5.14 -14.23 3.33
CA ILE A 56 4.95 -12.78 3.33
C ILE A 56 4.19 -12.45 4.60
N VAL A 57 4.55 -11.37 5.29
CA VAL A 57 3.82 -10.86 6.47
C VAL A 57 3.50 -9.37 6.29
N GLU A 58 2.35 -8.94 6.78
CA GLU A 58 1.99 -7.51 6.85
C GLU A 58 2.32 -6.98 8.24
N LEU A 59 3.13 -5.92 8.29
CA LEU A 59 3.59 -5.29 9.53
C LEU A 59 2.73 -4.09 9.91
N ALA A 60 2.29 -3.34 8.90
CA ALA A 60 1.45 -2.18 9.07
C ALA A 60 0.70 -1.88 7.77
N SER A 61 -0.43 -1.21 7.89
CA SER A 61 -1.17 -0.64 6.78
C SER A 61 -1.68 0.74 7.19
N GLN A 62 -1.37 1.77 6.39
CA GLN A 62 -1.77 3.13 6.68
C GLN A 62 -2.05 3.89 5.38
N GLN A 63 -3.25 4.48 5.28
CA GLN A 63 -3.67 5.29 4.13
C GLN A 63 -3.55 4.55 2.78
N GLY A 64 -3.76 3.23 2.76
CA GLY A 64 -3.66 2.40 1.56
C GLY A 64 -2.24 1.91 1.22
N VAL A 65 -1.23 2.37 1.95
CA VAL A 65 0.15 1.86 1.85
C VAL A 65 0.35 0.74 2.85
N LYS A 66 0.86 -0.40 2.40
CA LYS A 66 1.19 -1.56 3.24
C LYS A 66 2.70 -1.68 3.42
N LEU A 67 3.11 -1.96 4.65
CA LEU A 67 4.46 -2.41 4.96
C LEU A 67 4.44 -3.94 5.03
N LEU A 68 5.13 -4.57 4.09
CA LEU A 68 5.20 -6.03 3.97
C LEU A 68 6.64 -6.49 4.20
N ALA A 69 6.81 -7.62 4.87
CA ALA A 69 8.09 -8.32 4.93
C ALA A 69 8.04 -9.62 4.13
N VAL A 70 9.05 -9.82 3.29
CA VAL A 70 9.31 -11.09 2.59
C VAL A 70 10.34 -11.85 3.40
N ILE A 71 9.96 -13.03 3.90
CA ILE A 71 10.82 -13.88 4.71
C ILE A 71 11.34 -15.02 3.83
N THR A 72 12.65 -15.20 3.85
CA THR A 72 13.39 -16.26 3.15
C THR A 72 14.10 -17.16 4.16
N HIS A 73 14.89 -18.13 3.70
CA HIS A 73 15.68 -18.96 4.61
C HIS A 73 16.74 -18.14 5.36
N GLY A 74 17.47 -17.29 4.65
CA GLY A 74 18.58 -16.53 5.23
C GLY A 74 18.21 -15.14 5.76
N PHE A 75 17.17 -14.53 5.19
CA PHE A 75 16.99 -13.08 5.27
C PHE A 75 15.53 -12.64 5.37
N GLU A 76 15.36 -11.39 5.82
CA GLU A 76 14.09 -10.69 5.93
C GLU A 76 14.21 -9.37 5.15
N TYR A 77 13.28 -9.14 4.23
CA TYR A 77 13.28 -7.99 3.34
C TYR A 77 12.02 -7.17 3.53
N LEU A 78 12.16 -5.87 3.75
CA LEU A 78 11.03 -4.95 3.90
C LEU A 78 10.68 -4.25 2.58
N TYR A 79 9.38 -4.18 2.32
CA TYR A 79 8.81 -3.52 1.15
C TYR A 79 7.62 -2.65 1.53
N ALA A 80 7.52 -1.49 0.91
CA ALA A 80 6.28 -0.72 0.86
C ALA A 80 5.49 -1.09 -0.41
N LEU A 81 4.19 -1.30 -0.27
CA LEU A 81 3.27 -1.56 -1.36
C LEU A 81 2.14 -0.53 -1.35
N ASP A 82 1.99 0.20 -2.45
CA ASP A 82 0.94 1.18 -2.67
C ASP A 82 0.15 0.82 -3.94
N GLY A 83 -0.92 0.02 -3.75
CA GLY A 83 -1.77 -0.49 -4.82
C GLY A 83 -1.05 -1.38 -5.84
N GLU A 84 -0.31 -0.74 -6.75
CA GLU A 84 0.43 -1.38 -7.85
C GLU A 84 1.96 -1.19 -7.75
N ARG A 85 2.43 -0.27 -6.88
CA ARG A 85 3.85 0.05 -6.77
C ARG A 85 4.48 -0.65 -5.57
N VAL A 86 5.50 -1.46 -5.83
CA VAL A 86 6.37 -2.08 -4.81
C VAL A 86 7.67 -1.30 -4.71
N VAL A 87 8.08 -0.95 -3.49
CA VAL A 87 9.34 -0.25 -3.21
C VAL A 87 10.12 -1.05 -2.17
N PHE A 88 11.36 -1.40 -2.48
CA PHE A 88 12.29 -2.00 -1.52
C PHE A 88 12.72 -0.96 -0.48
N ILE A 89 12.66 -1.32 0.80
CA ILE A 89 13.06 -0.45 1.91
C ILE A 89 14.40 -0.89 2.48
N SER A 90 14.48 -2.12 2.98
CA SER A 90 15.67 -2.60 3.69
C SER A 90 15.81 -4.13 3.69
N GLU A 91 17.04 -4.57 3.96
CA GLU A 91 17.44 -5.96 4.15
C GLU A 91 17.94 -6.13 5.60
N ASN A 92 17.68 -7.29 6.22
CA ASN A 92 18.27 -7.75 7.50
C ASN A 92 17.81 -7.05 8.76
N GLY A 93 16.54 -6.70 8.80
CA GLY A 93 15.88 -6.37 10.06
C GLY A 93 14.91 -5.22 9.90
N PRO A 94 14.10 -4.98 10.94
CA PRO A 94 13.04 -3.99 10.92
C PRO A 94 13.58 -2.58 11.10
N ASP A 95 14.68 -2.21 10.45
CA ASP A 95 15.15 -0.84 10.47
C ASP A 95 14.47 -0.02 9.38
N LEU A 96 13.75 1.00 9.85
CA LEU A 96 13.09 2.01 9.04
C LEU A 96 13.79 3.33 9.32
N ASP A 97 13.97 4.16 8.29
CA ASP A 97 14.36 5.53 8.52
C ASP A 97 13.21 6.35 9.16
N GLU A 98 13.54 7.57 9.61
CA GLU A 98 12.57 8.46 10.26
C GLU A 98 11.34 8.78 9.38
N GLU A 99 11.53 8.80 8.05
CA GLU A 99 10.45 9.08 7.09
C GLU A 99 9.45 7.91 7.05
N HIS A 100 9.95 6.68 6.92
CA HIS A 100 9.11 5.48 6.91
C HIS A 100 8.43 5.24 8.25
N LEU A 101 9.11 5.47 9.39
CA LEU A 101 8.50 5.40 10.72
C LEU A 101 7.30 6.36 10.83
N ALA A 102 7.47 7.61 10.39
CA ALA A 102 6.42 8.61 10.41
C ALA A 102 5.22 8.24 9.52
N ILE A 103 5.47 7.65 8.34
CA ILE A 103 4.42 7.18 7.41
C ILE A 103 3.53 6.12 8.07
N PHE A 104 4.13 5.16 8.78
CA PHE A 104 3.41 4.05 9.44
C PHE A 104 3.01 4.34 10.89
N GLY A 105 3.21 5.57 11.36
CA GLY A 105 2.74 6.02 12.67
C GLY A 105 3.56 5.51 13.86
N TYR A 106 4.80 5.08 13.65
CA TYR A 106 5.72 4.69 14.71
C TYR A 106 6.52 5.92 15.18
N PRO A 107 6.47 6.29 16.48
CA PRO A 107 7.16 7.48 16.97
C PRO A 107 8.67 7.26 17.15
N ALA A 108 9.12 6.01 17.34
CA ALA A 108 10.52 5.64 17.41
C ALA A 108 10.75 4.23 16.88
N GLN A 109 12.04 3.93 16.64
CA GLN A 109 12.51 2.65 16.14
C GLN A 109 12.16 1.50 17.10
N GLU A 110 12.25 1.75 18.40
CA GLU A 110 11.92 0.80 19.45
C GLU A 110 10.43 0.38 19.43
N ASP A 111 9.53 1.30 19.09
CA ASP A 111 8.10 0.99 18.98
C ASP A 111 7.82 0.07 17.78
N PHE A 112 8.51 0.31 16.66
CA PHE A 112 8.40 -0.54 15.48
C PHE A 112 8.98 -1.94 15.74
N HIS A 113 10.14 -2.02 16.40
CA HIS A 113 10.74 -3.29 16.82
C HIS A 113 9.81 -4.07 17.75
N GLN A 114 9.15 -3.40 18.70
CA GLN A 114 8.19 -4.05 19.59
C GLN A 114 6.98 -4.62 18.83
N ALA A 115 6.46 -3.88 17.86
CA ALA A 115 5.36 -4.34 17.01
C ALA A 115 5.76 -5.52 16.11
N CYS A 116 7.02 -5.57 15.69
CA CYS A 116 7.58 -6.58 14.79
C CYS A 116 8.32 -7.73 15.50
N ASN A 117 8.19 -7.85 16.83
CA ASN A 117 8.91 -8.86 17.60
C ASN A 117 8.67 -10.27 17.02
N SER A 118 9.73 -10.83 16.44
CA SER A 118 9.74 -12.12 15.72
C SER A 118 8.85 -12.13 14.47
N LEU A 119 9.32 -11.51 13.37
CA LEU A 119 8.65 -11.48 12.06
C LEU A 119 8.18 -12.86 11.59
N ARG A 120 8.97 -13.91 11.88
CA ARG A 120 8.65 -15.30 11.54
C ARG A 120 7.42 -15.83 12.28
N GLU A 121 7.11 -15.33 13.47
CA GLU A 121 5.94 -15.73 14.28
C GLU A 121 4.67 -14.96 13.90
N LEU A 122 4.78 -13.86 13.14
CA LEU A 122 3.63 -13.11 12.67
C LEU A 122 2.78 -13.91 11.70
N THR A 123 1.49 -13.57 11.63
CA THR A 123 0.54 -14.23 10.73
C THR A 123 0.87 -13.92 9.27
N ASP A 124 0.71 -14.92 8.41
CA ASP A 124 0.89 -14.77 6.97
C ASP A 124 -0.03 -13.67 6.42
N TYR A 125 0.51 -12.90 5.49
CA TYR A 125 -0.23 -11.91 4.72
C TYR A 125 -1.44 -12.56 4.05
N SER A 126 -2.57 -11.86 4.11
CA SER A 126 -3.74 -12.24 3.33
C SER A 126 -4.58 -11.01 3.02
N SER A 127 -4.81 -10.76 1.73
CA SER A 127 -5.80 -9.76 1.28
C SER A 127 -7.23 -10.08 1.72
N ALA A 128 -7.50 -11.33 2.17
CA ALA A 128 -8.82 -11.74 2.64
C ALA A 128 -9.18 -11.13 4.01
N VAL A 129 -8.21 -10.75 4.85
CA VAL A 129 -8.50 -10.15 6.18
C VAL A 129 -9.23 -8.81 6.05
N THR A 130 -9.11 -8.13 4.90
CA THR A 130 -9.83 -6.88 4.59
C THR A 130 -11.25 -7.06 4.04
N LEU A 131 -11.80 -8.29 3.95
CA LEU A 131 -13.12 -8.59 3.37
C LEU A 131 -14.33 -7.89 4.02
N GLY A 132 -14.15 -7.18 5.15
CA GLY A 132 -15.23 -6.47 5.85
C GLY A 132 -15.21 -4.94 5.72
N LYS A 133 -14.16 -4.33 5.15
CA LYS A 133 -14.07 -2.87 4.99
C LYS A 133 -13.97 -2.53 3.52
N GLU A 134 -14.90 -1.70 3.06
CA GLU A 134 -14.84 -1.13 1.72
C GLU A 134 -13.55 -0.33 1.56
N LYS A 135 -12.90 -0.47 0.41
CA LYS A 135 -11.65 0.22 0.09
C LYS A 135 -11.89 1.22 -1.03
N CYS A 136 -11.16 2.33 -1.00
CA CYS A 136 -11.19 3.28 -2.11
C CYS A 136 -10.71 2.56 -3.38
N PRO A 137 -11.47 2.59 -4.49
CA PRO A 137 -11.05 1.91 -5.72
C PRO A 137 -9.84 2.57 -6.39
N VAL A 138 -9.45 3.77 -5.95
CA VAL A 138 -8.34 4.53 -6.54
C VAL A 138 -7.07 4.44 -5.71
N CYS A 139 -7.12 4.77 -4.42
CA CYS A 139 -5.93 4.78 -3.55
C CYS A 139 -5.92 3.65 -2.50
N PHE A 140 -6.88 2.73 -2.56
CA PHE A 140 -6.97 1.54 -1.70
C PHE A 140 -7.05 1.77 -0.18
N THR A 141 -7.14 3.04 0.27
CA THR A 141 -7.47 3.43 1.64
C THR A 141 -8.73 2.73 2.13
N LEU A 142 -8.69 2.22 3.36
CA LEU A 142 -9.84 1.55 3.98
C LEU A 142 -10.86 2.56 4.49
N GLU A 143 -12.12 2.15 4.53
CA GLU A 143 -13.18 2.97 5.14
C GLU A 143 -12.83 3.35 6.58
N GLY A 144 -13.01 4.65 6.88
CA GLY A 144 -12.63 5.27 8.15
C GLY A 144 -11.19 5.79 8.21
N GLU A 145 -10.35 5.56 7.21
CA GLU A 145 -9.00 6.14 7.11
C GLU A 145 -8.99 7.40 6.24
N TYR A 146 -7.88 8.15 6.22
CA TYR A 146 -7.71 9.28 5.30
C TYR A 146 -7.13 8.79 3.98
N HIS A 147 -7.61 9.35 2.87
CA HIS A 147 -7.02 9.09 1.56
C HIS A 147 -5.53 9.46 1.51
N GLN A 148 -4.83 8.93 0.52
CA GLN A 148 -3.57 9.55 0.07
C GLN A 148 -3.86 10.92 -0.51
N LEU A 149 -3.01 11.90 -0.19
CA LEU A 149 -3.17 13.26 -0.68
C LEU A 149 -3.11 13.26 -2.21
N GLY A 150 -4.15 13.80 -2.84
CA GLY A 150 -4.27 13.86 -4.30
C GLY A 150 -5.16 12.79 -4.92
N CYS A 151 -5.69 11.85 -4.11
CA CYS A 151 -6.71 10.92 -4.58
C CYS A 151 -7.93 11.70 -5.13
N PRO A 152 -8.45 11.36 -6.33
CA PRO A 152 -9.62 12.04 -6.92
C PRO A 152 -10.92 11.81 -6.16
N VAL A 153 -10.95 10.82 -5.27
CA VAL A 153 -12.09 10.52 -4.41
C VAL A 153 -12.06 11.36 -3.13
N GLU A 154 -10.90 11.91 -2.75
CA GLU A 154 -10.76 12.67 -1.52
C GLU A 154 -11.65 13.92 -1.51
N VAL A 155 -12.41 14.10 -0.43
CA VAL A 155 -13.35 15.20 -0.27
C VAL A 155 -12.69 16.38 0.44
N CYS A 156 -12.89 17.57 -0.11
CA CYS A 156 -12.40 18.84 0.43
C CYS A 156 -13.19 19.25 1.69
N PRO A 157 -12.53 19.48 2.85
CA PRO A 157 -13.22 19.86 4.09
C PRO A 157 -13.71 21.32 4.11
N TRP A 158 -13.38 22.12 3.09
CA TRP A 158 -13.86 23.50 2.97
C TRP A 158 -15.12 23.63 2.12
N CYS A 159 -15.18 22.92 0.99
CA CYS A 159 -16.29 23.06 0.03
C CYS A 159 -17.09 21.77 -0.22
N MET A 160 -16.69 20.65 0.38
CA MET A 160 -17.29 19.32 0.19
C MET A 160 -17.23 18.78 -1.25
N GLY A 161 -16.53 19.46 -2.17
CA GLY A 161 -16.22 18.94 -3.51
C GLY A 161 -14.99 18.04 -3.51
N GLN A 162 -14.62 17.49 -4.66
CA GLN A 162 -13.39 16.71 -4.83
C GLN A 162 -12.15 17.60 -4.61
N LEU A 163 -11.26 17.18 -3.71
CA LEU A 163 -10.11 17.97 -3.27
C LEU A 163 -9.17 18.32 -4.43
N ASN A 164 -8.89 17.36 -5.30
CA ASN A 164 -8.03 17.52 -6.46
C ASN A 164 -8.66 18.39 -7.58
N HIS A 165 -9.94 18.77 -7.48
CA HIS A 165 -10.63 19.59 -8.48
C HIS A 165 -11.06 20.95 -7.93
N CYS A 166 -11.14 21.12 -6.61
CA CYS A 166 -11.52 22.40 -6.01
C CYS A 166 -10.38 23.43 -6.00
N ASN A 167 -10.73 24.72 -6.10
CA ASN A 167 -9.78 25.82 -5.97
C ASN A 167 -9.40 26.13 -4.52
N CYS A 168 -10.07 25.55 -3.52
CA CYS A 168 -9.77 25.81 -2.11
C CYS A 168 -8.30 25.54 -1.77
N ARG A 169 -7.65 24.56 -2.43
CA ARG A 169 -6.21 24.31 -2.23
C ARG A 169 -5.33 25.52 -2.53
N PHE A 170 -5.68 26.29 -3.56
CA PHE A 170 -4.99 27.49 -4.00
C PHE A 170 -5.34 28.67 -3.09
N ASP A 171 -6.63 28.85 -2.80
CA ASP A 171 -7.12 29.93 -1.94
C ASP A 171 -6.54 29.86 -0.53
N GLN A 172 -6.45 28.66 0.06
CA GLN A 172 -5.90 28.47 1.41
C GLN A 172 -4.39 28.70 1.47
N LEU A 173 -3.69 28.43 0.37
CA LEU A 173 -2.25 28.65 0.26
C LEU A 173 -1.91 30.09 -0.16
N GLY A 174 -2.86 30.84 -0.72
CA GLY A 174 -2.63 32.15 -1.31
C GLY A 174 -1.77 32.11 -2.57
N VAL A 175 -1.84 31.03 -3.33
CA VAL A 175 -1.05 30.79 -4.55
C VAL A 175 -1.99 30.47 -5.71
N GLU A 176 -1.56 30.72 -6.95
CA GLU A 176 -2.36 30.34 -8.14
C GLU A 176 -2.16 28.87 -8.53
N GLN A 177 -1.00 28.30 -8.18
CA GLN A 177 -0.63 26.91 -8.44
C GLN A 177 0.31 26.41 -7.35
N ILE A 178 0.29 25.09 -7.07
CA ILE A 178 1.26 24.40 -6.23
C ILE A 178 2.36 23.88 -7.16
N LEU A 179 3.60 24.35 -6.99
CA LEU A 179 4.72 24.07 -7.90
C LEU A 179 5.84 23.24 -7.26
N ASP A 180 5.90 23.18 -5.93
CA ASP A 180 6.95 22.47 -5.22
C ASP A 180 6.43 21.69 -4.00
N ASP A 181 7.33 20.86 -3.46
CA ASP A 181 7.04 19.98 -2.33
C ASP A 181 6.83 20.76 -1.02
N GLU A 182 7.39 21.97 -0.89
CA GLU A 182 7.23 22.81 0.31
C GLU A 182 5.80 23.36 0.39
N GLU A 183 5.27 23.85 -0.74
CA GLU A 183 3.89 24.28 -0.88
C GLU A 183 2.91 23.12 -0.67
N LEU A 184 3.22 21.94 -1.21
CA LEU A 184 2.43 20.74 -1.00
C LEU A 184 2.41 20.32 0.48
N ALA A 185 3.57 20.33 1.16
CA ALA A 185 3.66 20.03 2.58
C ALA A 185 2.91 21.07 3.43
N ARG A 186 2.97 22.36 3.05
CA ARG A 186 2.19 23.42 3.70
C ARG A 186 0.69 23.19 3.53
N PHE A 187 0.25 22.79 2.35
CA PHE A 187 -1.14 22.49 2.08
C PHE A 187 -1.63 21.31 2.92
N GLN A 188 -0.84 20.25 3.01
CA GLN A 188 -1.14 19.09 3.84
C GLN A 188 -1.32 19.48 5.32
N ARG A 189 -0.48 20.38 5.85
CA ARG A 189 -0.64 20.91 7.22
C ARG A 189 -1.96 21.66 7.40
N LEU A 190 -2.35 22.50 6.45
CA LEU A 190 -3.63 23.24 6.49
C LEU A 190 -4.83 22.29 6.44
N LEU A 191 -4.77 21.25 5.60
CA LEU A 191 -5.78 20.22 5.52
C LEU A 191 -5.94 19.45 6.83
N ILE A 192 -4.83 19.02 7.43
CA ILE A 192 -4.83 18.33 8.73
C ILE A 192 -5.42 19.23 9.81
N ALA A 193 -4.99 20.50 9.88
CA ALA A 193 -5.49 21.46 10.85
C ALA A 193 -6.99 21.77 10.69
N LYS A 194 -7.49 21.81 9.45
CA LYS A 194 -8.92 21.96 9.17
C LYS A 194 -9.74 20.74 9.59
N GLY A 195 -9.11 19.56 9.57
CA GLY A 195 -9.76 18.26 9.76
C GLY A 195 -10.08 17.63 8.42
N ARG A 196 -9.25 16.68 7.99
CA ARG A 196 -9.50 15.89 6.78
C ARG A 196 -10.76 15.03 6.96
N ILE A 197 -11.43 14.74 5.86
CA ILE A 197 -12.60 13.87 5.83
C ILE A 197 -12.10 12.42 5.63
N ARG A 198 -12.55 11.52 6.49
CA ARG A 198 -12.25 10.08 6.37
C ARG A 198 -13.03 9.50 5.20
N TYR A 199 -12.42 8.51 4.53
CA TYR A 199 -13.05 7.78 3.45
C TYR A 199 -14.31 7.06 3.95
N SER A 200 -15.37 7.17 3.17
CA SER A 200 -16.56 6.33 3.28
C SER A 200 -16.92 5.79 1.91
N SER A 201 -17.43 4.56 1.87
CA SER A 201 -17.83 3.87 0.63
C SER A 201 -18.81 4.68 -0.22
N ASP A 202 -19.66 5.52 0.38
CA ASP A 202 -20.57 6.44 -0.32
C ASP A 202 -19.86 7.50 -1.18
N GLN A 203 -18.58 7.75 -0.95
CA GLN A 203 -17.76 8.66 -1.73
C GLN A 203 -17.20 8.00 -3.00
N ALA A 204 -17.25 6.66 -3.10
CA ALA A 204 -16.72 5.94 -4.24
C ALA A 204 -17.42 6.40 -5.54
N PRO A 205 -16.67 6.63 -6.64
CA PRO A 205 -17.28 7.01 -7.90
C PRO A 205 -18.31 5.98 -8.35
N ALA A 206 -19.55 6.44 -8.53
CA ALA A 206 -20.59 5.67 -9.18
C ALA A 206 -20.25 5.54 -10.67
N TYR A 207 -19.79 4.37 -11.10
CA TYR A 207 -19.74 4.07 -12.53
C TYR A 207 -21.18 3.98 -13.08
N PRO A 208 -21.47 4.56 -14.26
CA PRO A 208 -22.77 4.40 -14.91
C PRO A 208 -23.13 2.90 -15.01
N GLY A 209 -24.27 2.50 -14.45
CA GLY A 209 -24.74 1.12 -14.42
C GLY A 209 -24.34 0.28 -13.18
N MET A 210 -23.54 0.82 -12.24
CA MET A 210 -23.10 0.10 -11.02
C MET A 210 -23.54 0.77 -9.71
N SER A 211 -24.07 2.00 -9.78
CA SER A 211 -24.75 2.63 -8.65
C SER A 211 -26.24 2.29 -8.68
N ALA A 212 -26.90 2.39 -7.52
CA ALA A 212 -28.34 2.59 -7.45
C ALA A 212 -28.70 4.00 -7.98
N GLY A 213 -28.30 4.29 -9.23
CA GLY A 213 -28.59 5.52 -9.92
C GLY A 213 -30.07 5.59 -10.29
N LEU A 214 -30.51 6.81 -10.52
CA LEU A 214 -31.88 7.29 -10.81
C LEU A 214 -32.58 6.65 -12.03
N ASP A 215 -32.08 5.52 -12.53
CA ASP A 215 -32.67 4.71 -13.60
C ASP A 215 -33.88 3.89 -13.11
N GLN A 216 -34.26 4.02 -11.84
CA GLN A 216 -35.54 3.50 -11.31
C GLN A 216 -36.72 4.46 -11.57
N GLY A 217 -36.67 5.21 -12.67
CA GLY A 217 -37.79 6.00 -13.18
C GLY A 217 -38.57 5.25 -14.25
N GLU A 218 -39.54 4.45 -13.77
CA GLU A 218 -40.77 3.87 -14.36
C GLU A 218 -41.01 3.80 -15.90
N PRO A 219 -41.76 2.76 -16.38
CA PRO A 219 -41.91 2.39 -17.80
C PRO A 219 -42.62 3.41 -18.71
#